data_AF-A0A2D8RV70-F1
#
_entry.id   AF-A0A2D8RV70-F1
#
_cell.length_a   1.000
_cell.length_b   1.000
_cell.length_c   1.000
_cell.angle_alpha   90.00
_cell.angle_beta   90.00
_cell.angle_gamma   90.00
#
_symmetry.space_group_name_H-M   'P 1'
#
loop_
_entity.id
_entity.type
_entity.pdbx_description
1 polymer ?
#
loop_
_entity_poly.entity_id
_entity_poly.type
_entity_poly.pdbx_seq_one_letter_code
_entity_poly.pdbx_strand_id
1 'polypeptide(L)'
;MMTLTAKQEAFCIAYLKCGNASDAYRQSYEASGMKAETIHRKTKDLLDNGKIAARLQELRAPAVAEAQMTLEAHLDALAVIRDAAARDGQYGPAVAAERSRGQAAGFYVNRVKDETPGAGVSRTITSDMSPEEAARIYAEELKRN
;
A
#
# COMPACT_ATOMS: atom_id res chain seq x y z
N MET A 1 13.11 -20.19 18.08
CA MET A 1 11.74 -19.78 18.47
C MET A 1 11.84 -18.62 19.44
N MET A 2 11.19 -17.49 19.16
CA MET A 2 11.10 -16.39 20.12
C MET A 2 10.18 -16.80 21.26
N THR A 3 10.72 -17.05 22.45
CA THR A 3 9.91 -17.44 23.61
C THR A 3 9.24 -16.20 24.22
N LEU A 4 7.96 -16.01 23.92
CA LEU A 4 7.09 -15.05 24.61
C LEU A 4 6.55 -15.67 25.90
N THR A 5 6.28 -14.83 26.89
CA THR A 5 5.56 -15.27 28.10
C THR A 5 4.07 -15.47 27.80
N ALA A 6 3.39 -16.31 28.59
CA ALA A 6 1.95 -16.54 28.43
C ALA A 6 1.13 -15.25 28.49
N LYS A 7 1.52 -14.27 29.32
CA LYS A 7 0.87 -12.95 29.40
C LYS A 7 1.06 -12.11 28.14
N GLN A 8 2.26 -12.15 27.53
CA GLN A 8 2.51 -11.43 26.28
C GLN A 8 1.76 -12.07 25.10
N GLU A 9 1.68 -13.39 25.06
CA GLU A 9 0.88 -14.09 24.05
C GLU A 9 -0.61 -13.75 24.21
N ALA A 10 -1.13 -13.78 25.44
CA ALA A 10 -2.51 -13.36 25.74
C ALA A 10 -2.76 -11.90 25.35
N PHE A 11 -1.79 -11.01 25.58
CA PHE A 11 -1.86 -9.61 25.14
C PHE A 11 -1.96 -9.49 23.62
N CYS A 12 -1.13 -10.21 22.86
CA CYS A 12 -1.17 -10.21 21.39
C CYS A 12 -2.55 -10.65 20.87
N ILE A 13 -3.10 -11.74 21.42
CA ILE A 13 -4.42 -12.26 21.04
C ILE A 13 -5.53 -11.25 21.39
N ALA A 14 -5.52 -10.70 22.60
CA ALA A 14 -6.52 -9.73 23.03
C ALA A 14 -6.47 -8.46 22.17
N TYR A 15 -5.26 -7.97 21.87
CA TYR A 15 -5.07 -6.76 21.06
C TYR A 15 -5.59 -6.93 19.63
N LEU A 16 -5.39 -8.09 19.01
CA LEU A 16 -5.95 -8.37 17.68
C LEU A 16 -7.48 -8.46 17.67
N LYS A 17 -8.09 -8.88 18.79
CA LYS A 17 -9.56 -8.98 18.91
C LYS A 17 -10.22 -7.62 19.14
N CYS A 18 -9.67 -6.80 20.04
CA CYS A 18 -10.31 -5.54 20.45
C CYS A 18 -9.78 -4.29 19.75
N GLY A 19 -8.58 -4.34 19.14
CA GLY A 19 -7.92 -3.18 18.53
C GLY A 19 -7.45 -2.13 19.54
N ASN A 20 -7.65 -2.33 20.83
CA ASN A 20 -7.29 -1.39 21.90
C ASN A 20 -6.20 -1.98 22.81
N ALA A 21 -5.01 -1.39 22.78
CA ALA A 21 -3.87 -1.89 23.55
C ALA A 21 -4.08 -1.80 25.07
N SER A 22 -4.77 -0.78 25.56
CA SER A 22 -5.06 -0.62 26.99
C SER A 22 -6.05 -1.67 27.49
N ASP A 23 -7.06 -2.00 26.70
CA ASP A 23 -8.02 -3.05 27.05
C ASP A 23 -7.37 -4.43 26.96
N ALA A 24 -6.55 -4.67 25.93
CA ALA A 24 -5.77 -5.90 25.82
C ALA A 24 -4.85 -6.10 27.03
N TYR A 25 -4.22 -5.03 27.52
CA TYR A 25 -3.36 -5.08 28.71
C TYR A 25 -4.13 -5.38 29.98
N ARG A 26 -5.29 -4.75 30.18
CA ARG A 26 -6.17 -5.05 31.34
C ARG A 26 -6.57 -6.52 31.38
N GLN A 27 -6.89 -7.10 30.22
CA GLN A 27 -7.27 -8.51 30.10
C GLN A 27 -6.10 -9.48 30.32
N SER A 28 -4.88 -9.11 29.92
CA SER A 28 -3.72 -10.01 29.95
C SER A 28 -2.84 -9.89 31.20
N TYR A 29 -2.89 -8.75 31.90
CA TYR A 29 -2.03 -8.45 33.05
C TYR A 29 -2.79 -8.19 34.37
N GLU A 30 -4.09 -8.46 34.42
CA GLU A 30 -4.93 -8.24 35.63
C GLU A 30 -4.79 -6.81 36.19
N ALA A 31 -4.75 -5.81 35.30
CA ALA A 31 -4.40 -4.43 35.62
C ALA A 31 -5.57 -3.59 36.17
N SER A 32 -6.57 -4.22 36.79
CA SER A 32 -7.83 -3.56 37.22
C SER A 32 -7.62 -2.44 38.24
N GLY A 33 -6.58 -2.52 39.07
CA GLY A 33 -6.21 -1.49 40.05
C GLY A 33 -5.21 -0.45 39.54
N MET A 34 -4.79 -0.51 38.27
CA MET A 34 -3.75 0.39 37.74
C MET A 34 -4.34 1.67 37.16
N LYS A 35 -3.65 2.80 37.39
CA LYS A 35 -3.98 4.08 36.76
C LYS A 35 -3.88 3.99 35.24
N ALA A 36 -4.76 4.67 34.52
CA ALA A 36 -4.83 4.65 33.06
C ALA A 36 -3.49 5.06 32.42
N GLU A 37 -2.83 6.09 32.92
CA GLU A 37 -1.55 6.59 32.42
C GLU A 37 -0.44 5.54 32.52
N THR A 38 -0.48 4.73 33.59
CA THR A 38 0.48 3.65 33.79
C THR A 38 0.23 2.51 32.80
N ILE A 39 -1.04 2.18 32.54
CA ILE A 39 -1.43 1.20 31.53
C ILE A 39 -0.95 1.68 30.15
N HIS A 40 -1.28 2.92 29.76
CA HIS A 40 -0.89 3.50 28.47
C HIS A 40 0.62 3.41 28.21
N ARG A 41 1.43 3.83 29.18
CA ARG A 41 2.90 3.74 29.07
C ARG A 41 3.38 2.30 28.93
N LYS A 42 2.90 1.39 29.77
CA LYS A 42 3.30 -0.04 29.70
C LYS A 42 2.85 -0.71 28.41
N THR A 43 1.69 -0.34 27.87
CA THR A 43 1.23 -0.84 26.57
C THR A 43 2.09 -0.35 25.44
N LYS A 44 2.51 0.92 25.48
CA LYS A 44 3.44 1.48 24.51
C LYS A 44 4.77 0.72 24.56
N ASP A 45 5.32 0.49 25.76
CA ASP A 45 6.56 -0.28 25.91
C ASP A 45 6.43 -1.74 25.42
N LEU A 46 5.25 -2.36 25.57
CA LEU A 46 4.95 -3.68 25.03
C LEU A 46 4.86 -3.69 23.50
N LEU A 47 4.23 -2.68 22.90
CA LEU A 47 4.11 -2.57 21.44
C LEU A 47 5.46 -2.27 20.77
N ASP A 48 6.32 -1.49 21.43
CA ASP A 48 7.69 -1.21 20.97
C ASP A 48 8.63 -2.43 21.13
N ASN A 49 8.21 -3.47 21.85
CA ASN A 49 9.01 -4.67 22.00
C ASN A 49 9.04 -5.47 20.70
N GLY A 50 10.23 -5.60 20.11
CA GLY A 50 10.42 -6.30 18.83
C GLY A 50 9.89 -7.73 18.80
N LYS A 51 9.86 -8.46 19.93
CA LYS A 51 9.30 -9.82 19.99
C LYS A 51 7.77 -9.82 19.86
N ILE A 52 7.12 -8.82 20.45
CA ILE A 52 5.66 -8.65 20.37
C ILE A 52 5.27 -8.15 18.98
N ALA A 53 6.02 -7.19 18.43
CA ALA A 53 5.83 -6.74 17.06
C ALA A 53 5.93 -7.89 16.05
N ALA A 54 6.97 -8.72 16.16
CA ALA A 54 7.13 -9.92 15.34
C ALA A 54 5.95 -10.89 15.50
N ARG A 55 5.51 -11.15 16.73
CA ARG A 55 4.37 -12.05 16.98
C ARG A 55 3.06 -11.51 16.42
N LEU A 56 2.79 -10.22 16.55
CA LEU A 56 1.61 -9.59 15.96
C LEU A 56 1.64 -9.70 14.43
N GLN A 57 2.81 -9.58 13.80
CA GLN A 57 2.96 -9.78 12.37
C GLN A 57 2.69 -11.24 11.97
N GLU A 58 3.23 -12.22 12.69
CA GLU A 58 2.94 -13.64 12.46
C GLU A 58 1.44 -13.94 12.54
N LEU A 59 0.77 -13.43 13.57
CA LEU A 59 -0.66 -13.64 13.78
C LEU A 59 -1.52 -12.93 12.72
N ARG A 60 -1.05 -11.80 12.17
CA ARG A 60 -1.72 -11.08 11.08
C ARG A 60 -1.46 -11.69 9.71
N ALA A 61 -0.35 -12.41 9.53
CA ALA A 61 0.08 -12.88 8.21
C ALA A 61 -0.99 -13.68 7.45
N PRO A 62 -1.75 -14.61 8.06
CA PRO A 62 -2.81 -15.34 7.35
C PRO A 62 -3.96 -14.42 6.93
N ALA A 63 -4.40 -13.52 7.81
CA ALA A 63 -5.48 -12.59 7.50
C ALA A 63 -5.06 -11.57 6.44
N VAL A 64 -3.80 -11.12 6.45
CA VAL A 64 -3.23 -10.28 5.41
C VAL A 64 -3.16 -11.04 4.09
N ALA A 65 -2.68 -12.29 4.10
CA ALA A 65 -2.62 -13.12 2.88
C ALA A 65 -4.01 -13.33 2.25
N GLU A 66 -5.04 -13.57 3.06
CA GLU A 66 -6.43 -13.72 2.61
C GLU A 66 -7.04 -12.39 2.12
N ALA A 67 -6.77 -11.28 2.82
CA ALA A 67 -7.31 -9.97 2.46
C ALA A 67 -6.55 -9.28 1.32
N GLN A 68 -5.35 -9.77 0.99
CA GLN A 68 -4.52 -9.18 -0.04
C GLN A 68 -5.11 -9.50 -1.41
N MET A 69 -5.71 -8.49 -2.05
CA MET A 69 -6.02 -8.58 -3.47
C MET A 69 -4.70 -8.70 -4.23
N THR A 70 -4.45 -9.87 -4.81
CA THR A 70 -3.27 -10.10 -5.64
C THR A 70 -3.49 -9.52 -7.04
N LEU A 71 -2.40 -9.20 -7.73
CA LEU A 71 -2.47 -8.73 -9.12
C LEU A 71 -3.12 -9.80 -9.99
N GLU A 72 -2.76 -11.07 -9.79
CA GLU A 72 -3.32 -12.22 -10.50
C GLU A 72 -4.84 -12.30 -10.28
N ALA A 73 -5.31 -12.26 -9.03
CA ALA A 73 -6.73 -12.32 -8.71
C ALA A 73 -7.51 -11.16 -9.32
N HIS A 74 -6.93 -9.96 -9.35
CA HIS A 74 -7.56 -8.80 -9.99
C HIS A 74 -7.65 -8.96 -11.51
N LEU A 75 -6.57 -9.42 -12.16
CA LEU A 75 -6.55 -9.69 -13.60
C LEU A 75 -7.53 -10.79 -14.00
N ASP A 76 -7.67 -11.84 -13.17
CA ASP A 76 -8.63 -12.92 -13.39
C ASP A 76 -10.07 -12.45 -13.23
N ALA A 77 -10.36 -11.66 -12.20
CA ALA A 77 -11.69 -11.06 -12.02
C ALA A 77 -12.10 -10.22 -13.23
N LEU A 78 -11.20 -9.37 -13.74
CA LEU A 78 -11.46 -8.58 -14.94
C LEU A 78 -11.62 -9.44 -16.20
N ALA A 79 -10.93 -10.60 -16.29
CA ALA A 79 -11.10 -11.53 -17.41
C ALA A 79 -12.51 -12.14 -17.40
N VAL A 80 -12.99 -12.55 -16.23
CA VAL A 80 -14.35 -13.08 -16.04
C VAL A 80 -15.40 -12.03 -16.45
N ILE A 81 -15.23 -10.78 -16.04
CA ILE A 81 -16.14 -9.67 -16.39
C ILE A 81 -16.13 -9.43 -17.91
N ARG A 82 -14.94 -9.39 -18.52
CA ARG A 82 -14.80 -9.24 -19.98
C ARG A 82 -15.53 -10.35 -20.72
N ASP A 83 -15.32 -11.61 -20.33
CA ASP A 83 -15.88 -12.77 -21.01
C ASP A 83 -17.38 -12.89 -20.81
N ALA A 84 -17.91 -12.46 -19.66
CA ALA A 84 -19.35 -12.33 -19.44
C ALA A 84 -19.96 -11.25 -20.36
N ALA A 85 -19.38 -10.04 -20.37
CA ALA A 85 -19.85 -8.95 -21.21
C ALA A 85 -19.79 -9.29 -22.71
N ALA A 86 -18.73 -9.97 -23.16
CA ALA A 86 -18.59 -10.41 -24.55
C ALA A 86 -19.63 -11.46 -24.93
N ARG A 87 -19.93 -12.42 -24.03
CA ARG A 87 -20.99 -13.43 -24.24
C ARG A 87 -22.37 -12.79 -24.38
N ASP A 88 -22.62 -11.70 -23.66
CA ASP A 88 -23.87 -10.93 -23.73
C ASP A 88 -23.90 -9.94 -24.92
N GLY A 89 -22.89 -9.97 -25.81
CA GLY A 89 -22.77 -9.07 -26.96
C GLY A 89 -22.38 -7.62 -26.59
N GLN A 90 -22.07 -7.35 -25.31
CA GLN A 90 -21.66 -6.05 -24.81
C GLN A 90 -20.16 -5.84 -24.98
N TYR A 91 -19.72 -5.62 -26.22
CA TYR A 91 -18.30 -5.44 -26.53
C TYR A 91 -17.68 -4.17 -25.95
N GLY A 92 -18.45 -3.10 -25.74
CA GLY A 92 -17.96 -1.87 -25.10
C GLY A 92 -17.43 -2.12 -23.68
N PRO A 93 -18.26 -2.67 -22.77
CA PRO A 93 -17.82 -3.10 -21.44
C PRO A 93 -16.69 -4.15 -21.47
N ALA A 94 -16.74 -5.10 -22.41
CA ALA A 94 -15.68 -6.11 -22.54
C ALA A 94 -14.32 -5.48 -22.87
N VAL A 95 -14.26 -4.58 -23.85
CA VAL A 95 -13.04 -3.85 -24.23
C VAL A 95 -12.55 -2.96 -23.08
N ALA A 96 -13.47 -2.32 -22.34
CA ALA A 96 -13.10 -1.53 -21.17
C ALA A 96 -12.43 -2.39 -20.08
N ALA A 97 -12.98 -3.57 -19.78
CA ALA A 97 -12.39 -4.51 -18.83
C ALA A 97 -11.00 -5.00 -19.29
N GLU A 98 -10.84 -5.33 -20.57
CA GLU A 98 -9.53 -5.75 -21.10
C GLU A 98 -8.49 -4.61 -21.05
N ARG A 99 -8.90 -3.37 -21.32
CA ARG A 99 -8.03 -2.20 -21.16
C ARG A 99 -7.58 -2.04 -19.71
N SER A 100 -8.49 -2.17 -18.74
CA SER A 100 -8.15 -2.12 -17.31
C SER A 100 -7.17 -3.25 -16.92
N ARG A 101 -7.32 -4.46 -17.50
CA ARG A 101 -6.36 -5.55 -17.29
C ARG A 101 -4.97 -5.18 -17.79
N GLY A 102 -4.88 -4.68 -19.01
CA GLY A 102 -3.59 -4.28 -19.54
C GLY A 102 -2.97 -3.12 -18.76
N GLN A 103 -3.78 -2.21 -18.19
CA GLN A 103 -3.30 -1.14 -17.31
C GLN A 103 -2.72 -1.70 -16.02
N ALA A 104 -3.45 -2.61 -15.36
CA ALA A 104 -2.98 -3.27 -14.15
C ALA A 104 -1.71 -4.12 -14.39
N ALA A 105 -1.59 -4.74 -15.57
CA ALA A 105 -0.42 -5.52 -15.98
C ALA A 105 0.75 -4.65 -16.51
N GLY A 106 0.60 -3.32 -16.55
CA GLY A 106 1.68 -2.40 -16.92
C GLY A 106 1.90 -2.20 -18.43
N PHE A 107 0.98 -2.66 -19.29
CA PHE A 107 1.07 -2.44 -20.74
C PHE A 107 0.75 -1.00 -21.18
N TYR A 108 0.21 -0.17 -20.28
CA TYR A 108 -0.09 1.23 -20.55
C TYR A 108 0.78 2.15 -19.68
N VAL A 109 1.40 3.14 -20.31
CA VAL A 109 2.14 4.19 -19.60
C VAL A 109 1.19 5.33 -19.27
N ASN A 110 0.85 5.50 -17.99
CA ASN A 110 0.10 6.66 -17.52
C ASN A 110 1.07 7.84 -17.36
N ARG A 111 1.09 8.75 -18.33
CA ARG A 111 1.82 10.02 -18.21
C ARG A 111 0.94 11.02 -17.47
N VAL A 112 1.20 11.19 -16.18
CA VAL A 112 0.63 12.31 -15.41
C VAL A 112 1.42 13.56 -15.80
N LYS A 113 0.72 14.57 -16.35
CA LYS A 113 1.30 15.90 -16.52
C LYS A 113 1.20 16.61 -15.18
N ASP A 114 2.32 16.80 -14.50
CA ASP A 114 2.38 17.72 -13.36
C ASP A 114 2.29 19.15 -13.88
N GLU A 115 1.07 19.62 -14.14
CA GLU A 115 0.81 21.04 -14.38
C GLU A 115 0.83 21.76 -13.04
N THR A 116 2.03 22.04 -12.52
CA THR A 116 2.20 22.99 -11.41
C THR A 116 1.96 24.39 -11.98
N PRO A 117 0.91 25.13 -11.56
CA PRO A 117 0.64 26.46 -12.10
C PRO A 117 1.74 27.42 -11.65
N GLY A 118 2.63 27.82 -12.57
CA GLY A 118 3.62 28.87 -12.33
C GLY A 118 5.09 28.54 -12.66
N ALA A 119 5.44 27.30 -12.98
CA ALA A 119 6.78 26.99 -13.49
C ALA A 119 6.80 27.18 -15.01
N GLY A 120 7.51 28.19 -15.47
CA GLY A 120 7.62 28.55 -16.89
C GLY A 120 7.95 27.35 -17.78
N VAL A 121 7.36 27.35 -18.97
CA VAL A 121 7.47 26.35 -20.04
C VAL A 121 8.81 25.63 -20.00
N SER A 122 8.84 24.44 -19.40
CA SER A 122 9.97 23.53 -19.51
C SER A 122 9.92 22.97 -20.93
N ARG A 123 10.83 23.43 -21.80
CA ARG A 123 11.04 22.78 -23.10
C ARG A 123 11.75 21.47 -22.82
N THR A 124 10.96 20.42 -22.63
CA THR A 124 11.46 19.07 -22.36
C THR A 124 12.28 18.58 -23.55
N ILE A 125 13.55 18.23 -23.30
CA ILE A 125 14.34 17.47 -24.27
C ILE A 125 13.81 16.04 -24.27
N THR A 126 13.26 15.60 -25.40
CA THR A 126 12.69 14.26 -25.57
C THR A 126 13.66 13.33 -26.31
N SER A 127 13.52 12.01 -26.12
CA SER A 127 14.46 10.99 -26.63
C SER A 127 14.47 10.82 -28.16
N ASP A 128 13.55 11.49 -28.86
CA ASP A 128 13.44 11.59 -30.30
C ASP A 128 14.15 12.82 -30.88
N MET A 129 14.72 13.69 -30.04
CA MET A 129 15.45 14.88 -30.48
C MET A 129 16.86 14.55 -30.97
N SER A 130 17.28 15.20 -32.06
CA SER A 130 18.66 15.07 -32.53
C SER A 130 19.64 15.70 -31.54
N PRO A 131 20.89 15.18 -31.46
CA PRO A 131 21.91 15.75 -30.56
C PRO A 131 22.16 17.26 -30.77
N GLU A 132 22.00 17.74 -32.00
CA GLU A 132 22.15 19.16 -32.34
C GLU A 132 21.02 20.04 -31.76
N GLU A 133 19.79 19.53 -31.73
CA GLU A 133 18.64 20.24 -31.17
C GLU A 133 18.70 20.30 -29.65
N ALA A 134 19.13 19.21 -29.00
CA ALA A 134 19.39 19.19 -27.56
C ALA A 134 20.49 20.20 -27.17
N ALA A 135 21.58 20.27 -27.96
CA ALA A 135 22.67 21.20 -27.74
C ALA A 135 22.23 22.68 -27.88
N ARG A 136 21.35 22.99 -28.84
CA ARG A 136 20.79 24.35 -28.99
C ARG A 136 19.97 24.78 -27.78
N ILE A 137 19.10 23.91 -27.27
CA ILE A 137 18.26 24.23 -26.11
C ILE A 137 19.14 24.51 -24.88
N TYR A 138 20.14 23.66 -24.66
CA TYR A 138 21.08 23.84 -23.54
C TYR A 138 21.85 25.17 -23.64
N ALA A 139 22.29 25.54 -24.86
CA ALA A 139 22.99 26.79 -25.11
C ALA A 139 22.09 28.04 -24.93
N GLU A 140 20.79 27.94 -25.20
CA GLU A 140 19.82 29.01 -24.95
C GLU A 140 19.55 29.20 -23.44
N GLU A 141 19.45 28.12 -22.69
CA GLU A 141 19.25 28.16 -21.23
C GLU A 141 20.45 28.77 -20.50
N LEU A 142 21.67 28.46 -20.95
CA LEU A 142 22.90 29.03 -20.38
C LEU A 142 23.07 30.53 -20.60
N LYS A 143 22.41 31.12 -21.61
CA LYS A 143 22.42 32.57 -21.87
C LYS A 143 21.38 33.32 -21.04
N ARG A 144 20.46 32.61 -20.39
CA ARG A 144 19.32 33.17 -19.68
C ARG A 144 19.56 33.27 -18.16
N ASN A 145 20.63 32.66 -17.67
CA ASN A 145 21.20 32.81 -16.32
C ASN A 145 22.49 33.64 -16.37
#